data_AF-A0A376H2Y2-F1
#
_entry.id   AF-A0A376H2Y2-F1
#
_cell.length_a   1.000
_cell.length_b   1.000
_cell.length_c   1.000
_cell.angle_alpha   90.00
_cell.angle_beta   90.00
_cell.angle_gamma   90.00
#
_symmetry.space_group_name_H-M   'P 1'
#
loop_
_entity.id
_entity.type
_entity.pdbx_description
1 polymer ?
#
loop_
_entity_poly.entity_id
_entity_poly.type
_entity_poly.pdbx_seq_one_letter_code
_entity_poly.pdbx_strand_id
1 'polypeptide(L)'
;MLPDIFYDSNGEIVWSAISATVSVISAGLVFAGVIMNIYTQRKIAKQQIDANLKAKARIEWINEVRHKSSDLISLLLSLQKKEIDYNEQWLKIEEASELLKLYFSYNDTEDISNDVSFGDEGITFSEKAKSIIEKNDDNKGKNKYLRSCVDVLVDNFRNDSYRVTIENKRQLLKAYNNFLSDQNEITKYVPEEEVEFDNGERATSYDYFPKEGYESNYYEIEEKLDNNENARNKADEKLKGYHKAIDQFSIIISLYLKIEWDKAKNGE
;
A
#
# COMPACT_ATOMS: atom_id res chain seq x y z
N MET A 1 73.02 4.09 -35.73
CA MET A 1 71.87 3.82 -36.62
C MET A 1 70.78 4.88 -36.56
N LEU A 2 70.45 5.49 -35.41
CA LEU A 2 69.58 6.68 -35.37
C LEU A 2 70.24 8.03 -35.75
N PRO A 3 71.55 8.28 -35.50
CA PRO A 3 72.15 9.59 -35.80
C PRO A 3 72.21 9.92 -37.30
N ASP A 4 72.42 8.89 -38.13
CA ASP A 4 72.63 9.02 -39.58
C ASP A 4 71.37 9.41 -40.37
N ILE A 5 70.21 9.45 -39.71
CA ILE A 5 68.92 9.87 -40.30
C ILE A 5 68.70 11.39 -40.14
N PHE A 6 69.31 12.01 -39.12
CA PHE A 6 69.07 13.41 -38.77
C PHE A 6 70.24 14.35 -39.11
N TYR A 7 71.39 13.79 -39.50
CA TYR A 7 72.61 14.53 -39.86
C TYR A 7 73.17 14.02 -41.20
N ASP A 8 73.48 14.93 -42.12
CA ASP A 8 74.21 14.62 -43.37
C ASP A 8 75.71 14.39 -43.07
N SER A 9 76.44 13.80 -44.01
CA SER A 9 77.90 13.60 -44.05
C SER A 9 78.75 14.85 -43.71
N ASN A 10 78.18 16.05 -43.78
CA ASN A 10 78.80 17.32 -43.42
C ASN A 10 78.47 17.82 -41.99
N GLY A 11 77.66 17.07 -41.22
CA GLY A 11 77.23 17.45 -39.87
C GLY A 11 76.04 18.43 -39.81
N GLU A 12 75.42 18.76 -40.95
CA GLU A 12 74.22 19.61 -41.01
C GLU A 12 72.93 18.82 -40.76
N ILE A 13 71.96 19.47 -40.11
CA ILE A 13 70.68 18.87 -39.75
C ILE A 13 69.79 18.72 -41.00
N VAL A 14 69.33 17.49 -41.26
CA VAL A 14 68.39 17.21 -42.34
C VAL A 14 66.97 17.55 -41.87
N TRP A 15 66.56 18.80 -42.07
CA TRP A 15 65.25 19.31 -41.64
C TRP A 15 64.05 18.53 -42.19
N SER A 16 64.17 17.94 -43.37
CA SER A 16 63.14 17.07 -43.96
C SER A 16 62.96 15.75 -43.19
N ALA A 17 64.03 15.18 -42.64
CA ALA A 17 63.97 13.96 -41.82
C ALA A 17 63.38 14.23 -40.44
N ILE A 18 63.69 15.39 -39.84
CA ILE A 18 63.04 15.86 -38.61
C ILE A 18 61.55 16.10 -38.86
N SER A 19 61.19 16.81 -39.94
CA SER A 19 59.80 17.09 -40.30
C SER A 19 58.99 15.82 -40.55
N ALA A 20 59.54 14.84 -41.28
CA ALA A 20 58.91 13.55 -41.50
C ALA A 20 58.70 12.77 -40.20
N THR A 21 59.69 12.76 -39.31
CA THR A 21 59.59 12.08 -38.00
C THR A 21 58.52 12.72 -37.11
N VAL A 22 58.50 14.06 -37.02
CA VAL A 22 57.47 14.81 -36.29
C VAL A 22 56.09 14.56 -36.89
N SER A 23 55.97 14.51 -38.22
CA SER A 23 54.71 14.21 -38.90
C SER A 23 54.19 12.79 -38.58
N VAL A 24 55.07 11.78 -38.53
CA VAL A 24 54.69 10.40 -38.17
C VAL A 24 54.26 10.29 -36.70
N ILE A 25 54.98 10.95 -35.79
CA ILE A 25 54.61 10.98 -34.36
C ILE A 25 53.27 11.71 -34.18
N SER A 26 53.09 12.84 -34.88
CA SER A 26 51.84 13.61 -34.85
C SER A 26 50.67 12.78 -35.39
N ALA A 27 50.84 12.09 -36.51
CA ALA A 27 49.84 11.19 -37.07
C ALA A 27 49.50 10.02 -36.13
N GLY A 28 50.50 9.43 -35.47
CA GLY A 28 50.33 8.37 -34.47
C GLY A 28 49.52 8.83 -33.25
N LEU A 29 49.79 10.04 -32.74
CA LEU A 29 49.04 10.64 -31.62
C LEU A 29 47.60 10.96 -31.98
N VAL A 30 47.35 11.51 -33.18
CA VAL A 30 45.99 11.76 -33.69
C VAL A 30 45.23 10.44 -33.86
N PHE A 31 45.87 9.40 -34.42
CA PHE A 31 45.25 8.10 -34.60
C PHE A 31 44.91 7.42 -33.26
N ALA A 32 45.83 7.47 -32.28
CA ALA A 32 45.57 7.00 -30.92
C ALA A 32 44.43 7.77 -30.24
N GLY A 33 44.36 9.10 -30.44
CA GLY A 33 43.28 9.95 -29.95
C GLY A 33 41.92 9.60 -30.57
N VAL A 34 41.86 9.36 -31.87
CA VAL A 34 40.64 8.91 -32.57
C VAL A 34 40.18 7.55 -32.07
N ILE A 35 41.10 6.59 -31.91
CA ILE A 35 40.80 5.26 -31.36
C ILE A 35 40.25 5.40 -29.94
N MET A 36 40.92 6.13 -29.04
CA MET A 36 40.44 6.36 -27.67
C MET A 36 39.06 7.04 -27.64
N ASN A 37 38.80 7.99 -28.55
CA ASN A 37 37.49 8.64 -28.65
C ASN A 37 36.41 7.64 -29.09
N ILE A 38 36.67 6.79 -30.09
CA ILE A 38 35.75 5.71 -30.52
C ILE A 38 35.49 4.72 -29.38
N TYR A 39 36.51 4.31 -28.63
CA TYR A 39 36.34 3.42 -27.48
C TYR A 39 35.52 4.07 -26.36
N THR A 40 35.79 5.34 -26.06
CA THR A 40 35.04 6.12 -25.06
C THR A 40 33.58 6.29 -25.46
N GLN A 41 33.30 6.66 -26.72
CA GLN A 41 31.94 6.76 -27.25
C GLN A 41 31.21 5.42 -27.21
N ARG A 42 31.87 4.31 -27.60
CA ARG A 42 31.29 2.97 -27.50
C ARG A 42 30.98 2.58 -26.05
N LYS A 43 31.85 2.94 -25.10
CA LYS A 43 31.62 2.68 -23.67
C LYS A 43 30.43 3.47 -23.13
N ILE A 44 30.35 4.76 -23.46
CA ILE A 44 29.21 5.63 -23.09
C ILE A 44 27.92 5.10 -23.72
N ALA A 45 27.93 4.75 -25.00
CA ALA A 45 26.77 4.19 -25.68
C ALA A 45 26.30 2.86 -25.03
N LYS A 46 27.23 1.96 -24.68
CA LYS A 46 26.89 0.72 -23.95
C LYS A 46 26.28 1.00 -22.58
N GLN A 47 26.85 1.95 -21.83
CA GLN A 47 26.32 2.35 -20.52
C GLN A 47 24.92 2.96 -20.63
N GLN A 48 24.69 3.80 -21.65
CA GLN A 48 23.36 4.36 -21.93
C GLN A 48 22.35 3.29 -22.33
N ILE A 49 22.75 2.32 -23.17
CA ILE A 49 21.87 1.20 -23.56
C ILE A 49 21.50 0.34 -22.35
N ASP A 50 22.48 -0.02 -21.51
CA ASP A 50 22.23 -0.83 -20.30
C ASP A 50 21.35 -0.08 -19.29
N ALA A 51 21.62 1.20 -19.04
CA ALA A 51 20.78 2.03 -18.18
C ALA A 51 19.35 2.16 -18.71
N ASN A 52 19.18 2.37 -20.02
CA ASN A 52 17.86 2.46 -20.63
C ASN A 52 17.10 1.12 -20.60
N LEU A 53 17.80 0.00 -20.81
CA LEU A 53 17.21 -1.34 -20.70
C LEU A 53 16.73 -1.60 -19.26
N LYS A 54 17.55 -1.27 -18.26
CA LYS A 54 17.20 -1.39 -16.83
C LYS A 54 16.02 -0.51 -16.46
N ALA A 55 16.04 0.76 -16.86
CA ALA A 55 14.94 1.69 -16.63
C ALA A 55 13.63 1.18 -17.26
N LYS A 56 13.69 0.67 -18.50
CA LYS A 56 12.52 0.09 -19.19
C LYS A 56 11.98 -1.14 -18.45
N ALA A 57 12.84 -2.08 -18.09
CA ALA A 57 12.44 -3.28 -17.34
C ALA A 57 11.83 -2.92 -15.97
N ARG A 58 12.39 -1.91 -15.30
CA ARG A 58 11.85 -1.41 -14.03
C ARG A 58 10.49 -0.73 -14.18
N ILE A 59 10.29 0.08 -15.23
CA ILE A 59 8.98 0.69 -15.54
C ILE A 59 7.93 -0.38 -15.86
N GLU A 60 8.30 -1.40 -16.64
CA GLU A 60 7.42 -2.53 -16.95
C GLU A 60 7.03 -3.29 -15.68
N TRP A 61 8.01 -3.59 -14.82
CA TRP A 61 7.78 -4.18 -13.51
C TRP A 61 6.85 -3.32 -12.63
N ILE A 62 7.05 -2.00 -12.59
CA ILE A 62 6.18 -1.05 -11.84
C ILE A 62 4.73 -1.12 -12.35
N ASN A 63 4.54 -1.15 -13.67
CA ASN A 63 3.21 -1.22 -14.26
C ASN A 63 2.50 -2.54 -13.92
N GLU A 64 3.22 -3.66 -13.97
CA GLU A 64 2.68 -4.96 -13.56
C GLU A 64 2.27 -4.97 -12.10
N VAL A 65 3.11 -4.46 -11.19
CA VAL A 65 2.75 -4.36 -9.76
C VAL A 65 1.52 -3.47 -9.56
N ARG A 66 1.41 -2.35 -10.29
CA ARG A 66 0.24 -1.47 -10.24
C ARG A 66 -1.02 -2.19 -10.70
N HIS A 67 -0.95 -2.92 -11.81
CA HIS A 67 -2.08 -3.71 -12.32
C HIS A 67 -2.50 -4.78 -11.32
N LYS A 68 -1.58 -5.61 -10.81
CA LYS A 68 -1.89 -6.65 -9.83
C LYS A 68 -2.44 -6.12 -8.51
N SER A 69 -1.92 -4.98 -8.04
CA SER A 69 -2.44 -4.31 -6.85
C SER A 69 -3.86 -3.78 -7.08
N SER A 70 -4.10 -3.16 -8.23
CA SER A 70 -5.42 -2.66 -8.62
C SER A 70 -6.43 -3.80 -8.78
N ASP A 71 -6.02 -4.93 -9.36
CA ASP A 71 -6.84 -6.12 -9.50
C ASP A 71 -7.24 -6.64 -8.11
N LEU A 72 -6.27 -6.86 -7.21
CA LEU A 72 -6.55 -7.31 -5.85
C LEU A 72 -7.51 -6.37 -5.11
N ILE A 73 -7.26 -5.06 -5.15
CA ILE A 73 -8.14 -4.05 -4.54
C ILE A 73 -9.56 -4.14 -5.10
N SER A 74 -9.69 -4.25 -6.42
CA SER A 74 -11.00 -4.32 -7.09
C SER A 74 -11.75 -5.60 -6.71
N LEU A 75 -11.04 -6.73 -6.64
CA LEU A 75 -11.61 -8.00 -6.23
C LEU A 75 -12.09 -7.95 -4.76
N LEU A 76 -11.31 -7.36 -3.86
CA LEU A 76 -11.70 -7.18 -2.44
C LEU A 76 -12.91 -6.26 -2.29
N LEU A 77 -12.94 -5.12 -3.00
CA LEU A 77 -14.09 -4.22 -3.01
C LEU A 77 -15.35 -4.90 -3.58
N SER A 78 -15.18 -5.82 -4.52
CA SER A 78 -16.32 -6.56 -5.09
C SER A 78 -17.02 -7.47 -4.07
N LEU A 79 -16.30 -8.01 -3.07
CA LEU A 79 -16.90 -8.80 -1.98
C LEU A 79 -17.91 -8.00 -1.16
N GLN A 80 -17.81 -6.67 -1.19
CA GLN A 80 -18.75 -5.79 -0.51
C GLN A 80 -20.11 -5.67 -1.25
N LYS A 81 -20.19 -6.18 -2.48
CA LYS A 81 -21.42 -6.20 -3.28
C LYS A 81 -22.28 -7.42 -2.92
N LYS A 82 -23.59 -7.22 -2.93
CA LYS A 82 -24.57 -8.25 -2.53
C LYS A 82 -24.68 -9.43 -3.52
N GLU A 83 -24.39 -9.19 -4.80
CA GLU A 83 -24.67 -10.12 -5.90
C GLU A 83 -23.50 -11.07 -6.22
N ILE A 84 -22.35 -10.88 -5.57
CA ILE A 84 -21.15 -11.67 -5.85
C ILE A 84 -21.20 -13.00 -5.09
N ASP A 85 -20.84 -14.08 -5.79
CA ASP A 85 -20.53 -15.38 -5.20
C ASP A 85 -19.17 -15.32 -4.51
N TYR A 86 -19.16 -15.55 -3.19
CA TYR A 86 -17.95 -15.46 -2.40
C TYR A 86 -16.89 -16.46 -2.85
N ASN A 87 -17.25 -17.72 -3.12
CA ASN A 87 -16.28 -18.78 -3.39
C ASN A 87 -15.58 -18.55 -4.73
N GLU A 88 -16.33 -18.18 -5.77
CA GLU A 88 -15.75 -17.84 -7.07
C GLU A 88 -14.83 -16.63 -6.98
N GLN A 89 -15.27 -15.60 -6.24
CA GLN A 89 -14.51 -14.37 -6.07
C GLN A 89 -13.25 -14.59 -5.20
N TRP A 90 -13.35 -15.44 -4.19
CA TRP A 90 -12.26 -15.75 -3.28
C TRP A 90 -11.09 -16.43 -3.99
N LEU A 91 -11.37 -17.38 -4.91
CA LEU A 91 -10.32 -18.01 -5.72
C LEU A 91 -9.50 -16.98 -6.51
N LYS A 92 -10.17 -15.97 -7.09
CA LYS A 92 -9.51 -14.88 -7.82
C LYS A 92 -8.68 -13.99 -6.88
N ILE A 93 -9.16 -13.76 -5.66
CA ILE A 93 -8.44 -13.00 -4.63
C ILE A 93 -7.19 -13.75 -4.20
N GLU A 94 -7.29 -15.05 -3.92
CA GLU A 94 -6.15 -15.89 -3.57
C GLU A 94 -5.09 -15.84 -4.67
N GLU A 95 -5.48 -16.09 -5.93
CA GLU A 95 -4.58 -16.02 -7.07
C GLU A 95 -3.90 -14.64 -7.20
N ALA A 96 -4.69 -13.56 -7.20
CA ALA A 96 -4.15 -12.20 -7.32
C ALA A 96 -3.20 -11.86 -6.18
N SER A 97 -3.52 -12.29 -4.96
CA SER A 97 -2.69 -12.04 -3.78
C SER A 97 -1.35 -12.78 -3.83
N GLU A 98 -1.35 -14.05 -4.26
CA GLU A 98 -0.13 -14.84 -4.38
C GLU A 98 0.77 -14.28 -5.48
N LEU A 99 0.20 -13.94 -6.64
CA LEU A 99 0.95 -13.32 -7.73
C LEU A 99 1.56 -11.99 -7.30
N LEU A 100 0.81 -11.14 -6.60
CA LEU A 100 1.32 -9.86 -6.11
C LEU A 100 2.46 -10.06 -5.10
N LYS A 101 2.34 -11.04 -4.20
CA LYS A 101 3.39 -11.40 -3.23
C LYS A 101 4.71 -11.79 -3.89
N LEU A 102 4.70 -12.38 -5.10
CA LEU A 102 5.92 -12.74 -5.83
C LEU A 102 6.78 -11.51 -6.20
N TYR A 103 6.15 -10.36 -6.47
CA TYR A 103 6.87 -9.11 -6.75
C TYR A 103 7.64 -8.57 -5.54
N PHE A 104 7.21 -8.92 -4.32
CA PHE A 104 7.81 -8.46 -3.07
C PHE A 104 8.68 -9.51 -2.40
N SER A 105 9.41 -10.28 -3.20
CA SER A 105 10.34 -11.29 -2.67
C SER A 105 11.40 -10.67 -1.75
N TYR A 106 11.76 -11.40 -0.68
CA TYR A 106 12.79 -11.03 0.27
C TYR A 106 13.54 -12.30 0.75
N ASN A 107 14.81 -12.15 1.11
CA ASN A 107 15.69 -13.25 1.51
C ASN A 107 15.87 -13.37 3.03
N ASP A 108 15.26 -12.47 3.78
CA ASP A 108 15.34 -12.40 5.24
C ASP A 108 14.43 -13.46 5.87
N THR A 109 14.88 -14.13 6.93
CA THR A 109 14.09 -15.11 7.69
C THR A 109 13.53 -14.51 8.98
N GLU A 110 13.70 -13.20 9.20
CA GLU A 110 13.12 -12.51 10.35
C GLU A 110 11.60 -12.68 10.37
N ASP A 111 11.09 -13.22 11.48
CA ASP A 111 9.66 -13.32 11.74
C ASP A 111 9.10 -11.94 12.09
N ILE A 112 8.19 -11.48 11.23
CA ILE A 112 7.49 -10.19 11.35
C ILE A 112 5.98 -10.38 11.52
N SER A 113 5.54 -11.58 11.90
CA SER A 113 4.10 -11.91 12.06
C SER A 113 3.37 -10.97 13.02
N ASN A 114 4.06 -10.47 14.06
CA ASN A 114 3.50 -9.53 15.03
C ASN A 114 3.68 -8.04 14.65
N ASP A 115 4.37 -7.75 13.55
CA ASP A 115 4.67 -6.37 13.14
C ASP A 115 3.57 -5.74 12.29
N VAL A 116 2.70 -6.55 11.68
CA VAL A 116 1.57 -6.10 10.86
C VAL A 116 0.32 -6.84 11.32
N SER A 117 -0.74 -6.10 11.66
CA SER A 117 -2.01 -6.70 12.09
C SER A 117 -3.21 -5.91 11.56
N PHE A 118 -4.41 -6.41 11.83
CA PHE A 118 -5.65 -5.74 11.48
C PHE A 118 -6.37 -5.33 12.75
N GLY A 119 -6.75 -4.05 12.82
CA GLY A 119 -7.54 -3.49 13.91
C GLY A 119 -8.70 -2.66 13.38
N ASP A 120 -9.35 -1.94 14.30
CA ASP A 120 -10.53 -1.12 14.01
C ASP A 120 -10.24 0.01 13.00
N GLU A 121 -8.97 0.44 12.94
CA GLU A 121 -8.46 1.47 12.02
C GLU A 121 -7.87 0.90 10.72
N GLY A 122 -8.08 -0.39 10.44
CA GLY A 122 -7.53 -1.08 9.26
C GLY A 122 -6.21 -1.78 9.55
N ILE A 123 -5.22 -1.62 8.69
CA ILE A 123 -3.88 -2.20 8.86
C ILE A 123 -3.11 -1.39 9.90
N THR A 124 -2.60 -2.08 10.91
CA THR A 124 -1.77 -1.49 11.97
C THR A 124 -0.36 -2.07 11.91
N PHE A 125 0.61 -1.23 12.29
CA PHE A 125 2.03 -1.55 12.24
C PHE A 125 2.65 -1.39 13.63
N SER A 126 3.61 -2.25 13.97
CA SER A 126 4.51 -1.99 15.09
C SER A 126 5.35 -0.73 14.82
N GLU A 127 5.85 -0.08 15.88
CA GLU A 127 6.72 1.10 15.74
C GLU A 127 7.92 0.84 14.82
N LYS A 128 8.49 -0.36 14.90
CA LYS A 128 9.58 -0.80 14.03
C LYS A 128 9.12 -0.84 12.57
N ALA A 129 8.02 -1.53 12.27
CA ALA A 129 7.50 -1.66 10.91
C ALA A 129 7.10 -0.31 10.31
N LYS A 130 6.45 0.55 11.11
CA LYS A 130 6.05 1.90 10.73
C LYS A 130 7.24 2.75 10.29
N SER A 131 8.33 2.72 11.07
CA SER A 131 9.57 3.45 10.74
C SER A 131 10.20 3.04 9.41
N ILE A 132 9.92 1.82 8.93
CA ILE A 132 10.44 1.27 7.68
C ILE A 132 9.48 1.56 6.51
N ILE A 133 8.17 1.34 6.68
CA ILE A 133 7.19 1.55 5.60
C ILE A 133 7.03 3.02 5.24
N GLU A 134 7.01 3.93 6.23
CA GLU A 134 6.79 5.36 6.03
C GLU A 134 8.03 6.11 5.53
N LYS A 135 9.17 5.41 5.45
CA LYS A 135 10.43 5.98 4.97
C LYS A 135 10.31 6.37 3.48
N ASN A 136 10.51 7.64 3.13
CA ASN A 136 10.25 8.13 1.76
C ASN A 136 11.47 8.16 0.82
N ASP A 137 12.66 7.81 1.32
CA ASP A 137 13.92 7.90 0.57
C ASP A 137 14.25 6.61 -0.20
N ASP A 138 13.94 5.44 0.36
CA ASP A 138 14.22 4.15 -0.26
C ASP A 138 13.18 3.07 0.11
N ASN A 139 13.29 1.91 -0.53
CA ASN A 139 12.42 0.74 -0.32
C ASN A 139 13.12 -0.41 0.43
N LYS A 140 14.24 -0.11 1.09
CA LYS A 140 15.04 -1.14 1.77
C LYS A 140 14.25 -1.74 2.92
N GLY A 141 14.11 -3.06 2.91
CA GLY A 141 13.40 -3.80 3.96
C GLY A 141 11.88 -3.70 3.90
N LYS A 142 11.28 -2.95 2.96
CA LYS A 142 9.81 -2.83 2.85
C LYS A 142 9.13 -4.08 2.31
N ASN A 143 9.82 -4.85 1.47
CA ASN A 143 9.24 -6.02 0.78
C ASN A 143 8.59 -7.03 1.75
N LYS A 144 9.23 -7.32 2.89
CA LYS A 144 8.66 -8.23 3.90
C LYS A 144 7.36 -7.70 4.47
N TYR A 145 7.33 -6.42 4.84
CA TYR A 145 6.12 -5.77 5.38
C TYR A 145 5.02 -5.65 4.33
N LEU A 146 5.35 -5.42 3.05
CA LEU A 146 4.36 -5.43 1.97
C LEU A 146 3.70 -6.80 1.79
N ARG A 147 4.48 -7.89 1.87
CA ARG A 147 3.90 -9.24 1.83
C ARG A 147 2.97 -9.48 3.01
N SER A 148 3.40 -9.13 4.23
CA SER A 148 2.54 -9.21 5.41
C SER A 148 1.30 -8.33 5.31
N CYS A 149 1.38 -7.14 4.68
CA CYS A 149 0.20 -6.32 4.41
C CYS A 149 -0.80 -7.05 3.51
N VAL A 150 -0.33 -7.71 2.45
CA VAL A 150 -1.21 -8.49 1.56
C VAL A 150 -1.84 -9.65 2.33
N ASP A 151 -1.06 -10.38 3.13
CA ASP A 151 -1.57 -11.50 3.93
C ASP A 151 -2.64 -11.04 4.93
N VAL A 152 -2.32 -10.03 5.74
CA VAL A 152 -3.27 -9.44 6.72
C VAL A 152 -4.51 -8.90 6.02
N LEU A 153 -4.35 -8.20 4.89
CA LEU A 153 -5.48 -7.67 4.14
C LEU A 153 -6.39 -8.81 3.67
N VAL A 154 -5.85 -9.85 3.03
CA VAL A 154 -6.64 -10.95 2.47
C VAL A 154 -7.26 -11.80 3.58
N ASP A 155 -6.50 -12.19 4.59
CA ASP A 155 -6.98 -13.04 5.69
C ASP A 155 -8.18 -12.44 6.42
N ASN A 156 -8.26 -11.11 6.52
CA ASN A 156 -9.41 -10.46 7.15
C ASN A 156 -10.71 -10.58 6.34
N PHE A 157 -10.63 -10.72 5.01
CA PHE A 157 -11.79 -10.95 4.15
C PHE A 157 -12.18 -12.42 4.03
N ARG A 158 -11.37 -13.33 4.58
CA ARG A 158 -11.59 -14.78 4.51
C ARG A 158 -12.90 -15.20 5.17
N ASN A 159 -13.42 -16.34 4.71
CA ASN A 159 -14.67 -16.96 5.18
C ASN A 159 -15.88 -16.03 5.09
N ASP A 160 -15.91 -15.15 4.08
CA ASP A 160 -16.96 -14.16 3.86
C ASP A 160 -17.18 -13.24 5.09
N SER A 161 -16.11 -12.99 5.85
CA SER A 161 -16.18 -12.28 7.13
C SER A 161 -16.82 -10.89 7.02
N TYR A 162 -16.63 -10.21 5.88
CA TYR A 162 -17.31 -8.93 5.61
C TYR A 162 -18.83 -9.09 5.59
N ARG A 163 -19.37 -10.03 4.79
CA ARG A 163 -20.82 -10.24 4.67
C ARG A 163 -21.41 -10.80 5.96
N VAL A 164 -20.69 -11.71 6.64
CA VAL A 164 -21.07 -12.21 7.97
C VAL A 164 -21.20 -11.06 8.96
N THR A 165 -20.25 -10.11 8.96
CA THR A 165 -20.32 -8.94 9.85
C THR A 165 -21.53 -8.06 9.55
N ILE A 166 -21.85 -7.82 8.27
CA ILE A 166 -23.06 -7.10 7.87
C ILE A 166 -24.34 -7.81 8.34
N GLU A 167 -24.41 -9.13 8.15
CA GLU A 167 -25.60 -9.89 8.50
C GLU A 167 -25.79 -9.96 10.02
N ASN A 168 -24.71 -10.13 10.78
CA ASN A 168 -24.72 -10.04 12.23
C ASN A 168 -25.22 -8.65 12.68
N LYS A 169 -24.74 -7.57 12.07
CA LYS A 169 -25.24 -6.20 12.37
C LYS A 169 -26.76 -6.08 12.12
N ARG A 170 -27.27 -6.65 11.02
CA ARG A 170 -28.72 -6.65 10.73
C ARG A 170 -29.52 -7.44 11.76
N GLN A 171 -29.01 -8.59 12.19
CA GLN A 171 -29.64 -9.40 13.23
C GLN A 171 -29.65 -8.67 14.57
N LEU A 172 -28.54 -8.04 14.94
CA LEU A 172 -28.45 -7.21 16.15
C LEU A 172 -29.45 -6.06 16.12
N LEU A 173 -29.60 -5.36 14.99
CA LEU A 173 -30.61 -4.29 14.85
C LEU A 173 -32.04 -4.79 15.03
N LYS A 174 -32.37 -5.97 14.48
CA LYS A 174 -33.69 -6.59 14.69
C LYS A 174 -33.92 -6.90 16.18
N ALA A 175 -32.93 -7.50 16.84
CA ALA A 175 -33.00 -7.81 18.26
C ALA A 175 -33.13 -6.53 19.12
N TYR A 176 -32.38 -5.48 18.80
CA TYR A 176 -32.46 -4.18 19.46
C TYR A 176 -33.88 -3.60 19.39
N ASN A 177 -34.49 -3.60 18.20
CA ASN A 177 -35.85 -3.10 18.02
C ASN A 177 -36.89 -3.92 18.80
N ASN A 178 -36.70 -5.23 18.90
CA ASN A 178 -37.56 -6.08 19.73
C ASN A 178 -37.42 -5.73 21.21
N PHE A 179 -36.19 -5.61 21.72
CA PHE A 179 -35.94 -5.22 23.11
C PHE A 179 -36.50 -3.83 23.43
N LEU A 180 -36.41 -2.88 22.49
CA LEU A 180 -37.00 -1.55 22.65
C LEU A 180 -38.53 -1.62 22.71
N SER A 181 -39.15 -2.48 21.90
CA SER A 181 -40.60 -2.75 21.98
C SER A 181 -40.98 -3.32 23.34
N ASP A 182 -40.26 -4.34 23.81
CA ASP A 182 -40.50 -4.96 25.12
C ASP A 182 -40.32 -3.93 26.26
N GLN A 183 -39.31 -3.07 26.18
CA GLN A 183 -39.07 -1.99 27.15
C GLN A 183 -40.25 -1.01 27.20
N ASN A 184 -40.79 -0.61 26.04
CA ASN A 184 -41.94 0.27 25.94
C ASN A 184 -43.21 -0.33 26.56
N GLU A 185 -43.36 -1.66 26.54
CA GLU A 185 -44.50 -2.35 27.16
C GLU A 185 -44.43 -2.35 28.69
N ILE A 186 -43.23 -2.28 29.27
CA ILE A 186 -43.00 -2.37 30.71
C ILE A 186 -42.61 -1.04 31.37
N THR A 187 -42.52 0.05 30.61
CA THR A 187 -42.25 1.39 31.13
C THR A 187 -43.54 2.22 31.30
N LYS A 188 -43.52 3.10 32.30
CA LYS A 188 -44.52 4.15 32.49
C LYS A 188 -43.88 5.50 32.15
N TYR A 189 -44.65 6.33 31.46
CA TYR A 189 -44.27 7.69 31.09
C TYR A 189 -44.77 8.65 32.16
N VAL A 190 -43.87 9.45 32.74
CA VAL A 190 -44.20 10.44 33.75
C VAL A 190 -43.88 11.82 33.17
N PRO A 191 -44.86 12.73 32.97
CA PRO A 191 -44.57 14.06 32.47
C PRO A 191 -43.79 14.88 33.51
N GLU A 192 -42.68 15.50 33.09
CA GLU A 192 -41.83 16.32 33.96
C GLU A 192 -42.16 17.82 33.83
N GLU A 193 -42.00 18.42 32.65
CA GLU A 193 -42.23 19.86 32.44
C GLU A 193 -42.85 20.16 31.07
N GLU A 194 -43.68 21.20 30.99
CA GLU A 194 -44.12 21.78 29.71
C GLU A 194 -43.12 22.87 29.27
N VAL A 195 -42.46 22.64 28.14
CA VAL A 195 -41.58 23.58 27.46
C VAL A 195 -42.40 24.36 26.44
N GLU A 196 -42.52 25.68 26.62
CA GLU A 196 -43.13 26.59 25.64
C GLU A 196 -42.03 27.21 24.76
N PHE A 197 -42.14 27.05 23.45
CA PHE A 197 -41.24 27.60 22.46
C PHE A 197 -41.66 29.03 22.07
N ASP A 198 -40.73 29.84 21.56
CA ASP A 198 -40.96 31.25 21.18
C ASP A 198 -42.08 31.44 20.13
N ASN A 199 -42.42 30.40 19.37
CA ASN A 199 -43.51 30.38 18.39
C ASN A 199 -44.89 30.08 19.02
N GLY A 200 -44.96 29.88 20.34
CA GLY A 200 -46.18 29.53 21.09
C GLY A 200 -46.51 28.03 21.10
N GLU A 201 -45.66 27.17 20.54
CA GLU A 201 -45.83 25.71 20.65
C GLU A 201 -45.42 25.22 22.05
N ARG A 202 -46.12 24.22 22.57
CA ARG A 202 -45.79 23.58 23.86
C ARG A 202 -45.45 22.11 23.64
N ALA A 203 -44.36 21.65 24.25
CA ALA A 203 -43.99 20.25 24.31
C ALA A 203 -43.79 19.82 25.76
N THR A 204 -44.34 18.67 26.13
CA THR A 204 -44.14 18.09 27.46
C THR A 204 -42.93 17.15 27.42
N SER A 205 -41.96 17.33 28.31
CA SER A 205 -40.89 16.34 28.53
C SER A 205 -41.45 15.18 29.35
N TYR A 206 -40.97 13.96 29.06
CA TYR A 206 -41.38 12.74 29.76
C TYR A 206 -40.17 12.03 30.32
N ASP A 207 -40.28 11.60 31.56
CA ASP A 207 -39.39 10.67 32.23
C ASP A 207 -39.90 9.22 32.08
N TYR A 208 -38.95 8.29 32.16
CA TYR A 208 -39.17 6.86 31.94
C TYR A 208 -38.88 6.07 33.22
N PHE A 209 -39.88 5.36 33.71
CA PHE A 209 -39.73 4.50 34.89
C PHE A 209 -40.28 3.10 34.63
N PRO A 210 -39.78 2.06 35.30
CA PRO A 210 -40.43 0.75 35.27
C PRO A 210 -41.86 0.84 35.81
N LYS A 211 -42.78 0.06 35.20
CA LYS A 211 -44.08 -0.24 35.79
C LYS A 211 -43.86 -1.05 37.08
N GLU A 212 -44.73 -0.83 38.06
CA GLU A 212 -44.66 -1.55 39.34
C GLU A 212 -44.76 -3.07 39.11
N GLY A 213 -43.80 -3.82 39.66
CA GLY A 213 -43.69 -5.27 39.47
C GLY A 213 -42.91 -5.72 38.24
N TYR A 214 -42.39 -4.78 37.43
CA TYR A 214 -41.56 -5.05 36.25
C TYR A 214 -40.12 -4.55 36.39
N GLU A 215 -39.69 -4.12 37.57
CA GLU A 215 -38.37 -3.51 37.81
C GLU A 215 -37.23 -4.44 37.37
N SER A 216 -37.30 -5.73 37.73
CA SER A 216 -36.29 -6.71 37.32
C SER A 216 -36.22 -6.90 35.81
N ASN A 217 -37.38 -6.95 35.14
CA ASN A 217 -37.44 -7.10 33.69
C ASN A 217 -36.91 -5.86 32.98
N TYR A 218 -37.19 -4.67 33.54
CA TYR A 218 -36.70 -3.40 33.01
C TYR A 218 -35.17 -3.38 32.97
N TYR A 219 -34.51 -3.67 34.09
CA TYR A 219 -33.04 -3.67 34.15
C TYR A 219 -32.41 -4.76 33.26
N GLU A 220 -33.05 -5.93 33.14
CA GLU A 220 -32.58 -6.98 32.23
C GLU A 220 -32.65 -6.55 30.76
N ILE A 221 -33.72 -5.86 30.36
CA ILE A 221 -33.88 -5.36 28.99
C ILE A 221 -32.92 -4.20 28.71
N GLU A 222 -32.72 -3.30 29.67
CA GLU A 222 -31.73 -2.23 29.58
C GLU A 222 -30.32 -2.79 29.36
N GLU A 223 -29.90 -3.79 30.14
CA GLU A 223 -28.62 -4.47 29.95
C GLU A 223 -28.51 -5.12 28.56
N LYS A 224 -29.59 -5.73 28.05
CA LYS A 224 -29.62 -6.32 26.70
C LYS A 224 -29.51 -5.25 25.61
N LEU A 225 -30.14 -4.09 25.78
CA LEU A 225 -30.06 -2.95 24.86
C LEU A 225 -28.62 -2.43 24.78
N ASP A 226 -28.00 -2.18 25.93
CA ASP A 226 -26.60 -1.74 26.03
C ASP A 226 -25.62 -2.74 25.41
N ASN A 227 -25.78 -4.02 25.74
CA ASN A 227 -24.94 -5.08 25.16
C ASN A 227 -25.10 -5.18 23.64
N ASN A 228 -26.32 -5.02 23.14
CA ASN A 228 -26.59 -5.04 21.70
C ASN A 228 -25.98 -3.82 21.00
N GLU A 229 -26.13 -2.62 21.58
CA GLU A 229 -25.52 -1.39 21.06
C GLU A 229 -24.00 -1.52 20.99
N ASN A 230 -23.36 -1.99 22.06
CA ASN A 230 -21.92 -2.25 22.09
C ASN A 230 -21.49 -3.26 21.01
N ALA A 231 -22.25 -4.34 20.81
CA ALA A 231 -21.96 -5.31 19.77
C ALA A 231 -22.12 -4.72 18.36
N ARG A 232 -23.11 -3.85 18.15
CA ARG A 232 -23.31 -3.13 16.88
C ARG A 232 -22.18 -2.16 16.59
N ASN A 233 -21.73 -1.40 17.59
CA ASN A 233 -20.61 -0.46 17.46
C ASN A 233 -19.32 -1.20 17.05
N LYS A 234 -19.02 -2.34 17.68
CA LYS A 234 -17.90 -3.21 17.28
C LYS A 234 -18.01 -3.72 15.84
N ALA A 235 -19.22 -4.10 15.41
CA ALA A 235 -19.45 -4.51 14.03
C ALA A 235 -19.22 -3.35 13.04
N ASP A 236 -19.62 -2.13 13.41
CA ASP A 236 -19.40 -0.92 12.61
C ASP A 236 -17.93 -0.52 12.52
N GLU A 237 -17.19 -0.63 13.61
CA GLU A 237 -15.73 -0.44 13.64
C GLU A 237 -15.04 -1.44 12.72
N LYS A 238 -15.38 -2.72 12.81
CA LYS A 238 -14.84 -3.75 11.92
C LYS A 238 -15.14 -3.47 10.44
N LEU A 239 -16.36 -3.02 10.12
CA LEU A 239 -16.75 -2.64 8.75
C LEU A 239 -15.97 -1.44 8.23
N LYS A 240 -15.71 -0.43 9.09
CA LYS A 240 -14.83 0.70 8.76
C LYS A 240 -13.39 0.23 8.55
N GLY A 241 -12.89 -0.67 9.39
CA GLY A 241 -11.56 -1.26 9.29
C GLY A 241 -11.31 -1.90 7.92
N TYR A 242 -12.29 -2.62 7.37
CA TYR A 242 -12.18 -3.22 6.02
C TYR A 242 -11.92 -2.19 4.92
N HIS A 243 -12.66 -1.07 4.94
CA HIS A 243 -12.49 -0.02 3.94
C HIS A 243 -11.15 0.71 4.13
N LYS A 244 -10.82 1.09 5.38
CA LYS A 244 -9.56 1.73 5.72
C LYS A 244 -8.35 0.88 5.33
N ALA A 245 -8.40 -0.43 5.54
CA ALA A 245 -7.32 -1.33 5.17
C ALA A 245 -7.03 -1.35 3.66
N ILE A 246 -8.07 -1.35 2.83
CA ILE A 246 -7.93 -1.28 1.37
C ILE A 246 -7.29 0.06 0.96
N ASP A 247 -7.75 1.17 1.53
CA ASP A 247 -7.22 2.50 1.23
C ASP A 247 -5.76 2.65 1.69
N GLN A 248 -5.43 2.19 2.90
CA GLN A 248 -4.07 2.19 3.42
C GLN A 248 -3.15 1.34 2.55
N PHE A 249 -3.58 0.15 2.14
CA PHE A 249 -2.81 -0.69 1.22
C PHE A 249 -2.53 0.02 -0.11
N SER A 250 -3.55 0.66 -0.68
CA SER A 250 -3.42 1.46 -1.91
C SER A 250 -2.38 2.59 -1.77
N ILE A 251 -2.40 3.31 -0.63
CA ILE A 251 -1.43 4.37 -0.34
C ILE A 251 -0.01 3.80 -0.19
N ILE A 252 0.15 2.73 0.58
CA ILE A 252 1.45 2.09 0.84
C ILE A 252 2.10 1.62 -0.47
N ILE A 253 1.33 0.93 -1.32
CA ILE A 253 1.82 0.48 -2.63
C ILE A 253 2.16 1.68 -3.52
N SER A 254 1.33 2.72 -3.52
CA SER A 254 1.58 3.92 -4.31
C SER A 254 2.89 4.61 -3.92
N LEU A 255 3.17 4.73 -2.63
CA LEU A 255 4.42 5.29 -2.11
C LEU A 255 5.62 4.42 -2.49
N TYR A 256 5.49 3.10 -2.33
CA TYR A 256 6.54 2.16 -2.72
C TYR A 256 6.88 2.27 -4.23
N LEU A 257 5.86 2.28 -5.09
CA LEU A 257 6.04 2.37 -6.53
C LEU A 257 6.56 3.74 -6.97
N LYS A 258 6.22 4.81 -6.24
CA LYS A 258 6.77 6.14 -6.48
C LYS A 258 8.29 6.18 -6.29
N ILE A 259 8.80 5.52 -5.25
CA ILE A 259 10.24 5.40 -5.00
C ILE A 259 10.92 4.59 -6.12
N GLU A 260 10.35 3.46 -6.55
CA GLU A 260 10.92 2.68 -7.66
C GLU A 260 10.87 3.44 -9.00
N TRP A 261 9.83 4.24 -9.21
CA TRP A 261 9.70 5.09 -10.39
C TRP A 261 10.78 6.17 -10.45
N ASP A 262 11.07 6.81 -9.32
CA ASP A 262 12.11 7.83 -9.24
C ASP A 262 13.50 7.22 -9.48
N LYS A 263 13.77 6.02 -8.96
CA LYS A 263 14.99 5.25 -9.31
C LYS A 263 15.08 4.93 -10.80
N ALA A 264 13.99 4.45 -11.39
CA ALA A 264 13.95 4.12 -12.81
C ALA A 264 14.25 5.34 -13.69
N LYS A 265 13.75 6.52 -13.32
CA LYS A 265 14.05 7.79 -14.01
C LYS A 265 15.51 8.20 -13.88
N ASN A 266 16.15 7.91 -12.75
CA ASN A 266 17.55 8.24 -12.50
C ASN A 266 18.53 7.19 -13.03
N GLY A 267 18.04 6.06 -13.55
CA GLY A 267 18.88 4.96 -14.04
C GLY A 267 19.55 4.15 -12.92
N GLU A 268 19.00 4.21 -11.72
CA GLU A 268 19.39 3.45 -10.52
C GLU A 268 18.69 2.08 -10.48
#